data_AF-A0A177YEU0-F1
#
_entry.id   AF-A0A177YEU0-F1
#
_cell.length_a   1.000
_cell.length_b   1.000
_cell.length_c   1.000
_cell.angle_alpha   90.00
_cell.angle_beta   90.00
_cell.angle_gamma   90.00
#
_symmetry.space_group_name_H-M   'P 1'
#
loop_
_entity.id
_entity.type
_entity.pdbx_description
1 polymer ?
#
loop_
_entity_poly.entity_id
_entity_poly.type
_entity_poly.pdbx_seq_one_letter_code
_entity_poly.pdbx_strand_id
1 'polypeptide(L)'
;MNPADPARRSHTAREITDITRQAVIDTLTLDRDYFWVGQLDEVTFLSALYDLHDLPSTDRRYTDAAGDIHQHCINNNDWGEGWVFGDTRFNIRTGPDEAFLRFLTRTVHPLVRDPEIAESMVIRLNELLAPDNYELVADGTVSGRTLYNWRRISSFHGDRPAGLVLDRATLDDRTTLDRHLRRIEASIATDPEAAIGACKELIESVFIQILDDLGGTYKRSDDLPTLYKATSKALDIAGKSVEGDAAASSAVNGLLRGLASSVQSLGELRNKIGTGHGRGSPSTADRRHARLALNSAVAISEFLFDVWDTR
;
A
#
# COMPACT_ATOMS: atom_id res chain seq x y z
N MET A 1 -32.82 9.04 -20.44
CA MET A 1 -32.55 7.63 -20.12
C MET A 1 -31.19 7.32 -20.70
N ASN A 2 -30.13 7.41 -19.89
CA ASN A 2 -28.75 7.19 -20.31
C ASN A 2 -28.16 6.12 -19.36
N PRO A 3 -27.53 5.05 -19.86
CA PRO A 3 -27.20 3.88 -19.07
C PRO A 3 -25.94 4.12 -18.22
N ALA A 4 -25.89 3.38 -17.12
CA ALA A 4 -25.01 3.57 -15.99
C ALA A 4 -23.50 3.47 -16.30
N ASP A 5 -22.74 4.38 -15.69
CA ASP A 5 -21.31 4.30 -15.48
C ASP A 5 -20.99 3.17 -14.47
N PRO A 6 -20.18 2.15 -14.82
CA PRO A 6 -19.91 1.00 -13.96
C PRO A 6 -18.92 1.29 -12.81
N ALA A 7 -18.44 2.52 -12.63
CA ALA A 7 -17.43 2.85 -11.61
C ALA A 7 -17.98 3.22 -10.22
N ARG A 8 -19.30 3.39 -10.04
CA ARG A 8 -19.87 3.82 -8.74
C ARG A 8 -20.43 2.63 -7.94
N ARG A 9 -19.54 1.76 -7.47
CA ARG A 9 -19.90 0.81 -6.39
C ARG A 9 -20.02 1.60 -5.09
N SER A 10 -21.21 1.60 -4.51
CA SER A 10 -21.51 2.10 -3.17
C SER A 10 -20.61 1.41 -2.13
N HIS A 11 -19.52 2.06 -1.70
CA HIS A 11 -18.69 1.62 -0.57
C HIS A 11 -19.40 1.95 0.75
N THR A 12 -20.27 1.05 1.20
CA THR A 12 -21.00 1.18 2.48
C THR A 12 -20.49 0.24 3.57
N ALA A 13 -19.41 -0.50 3.34
CA ALA A 13 -18.77 -1.32 4.37
C ALA A 13 -17.62 -0.52 5.02
N ARG A 14 -17.63 -0.44 6.35
CA ARG A 14 -16.55 0.11 7.16
C ARG A 14 -15.50 -0.99 7.33
N GLU A 15 -14.47 -0.93 6.49
CA GLU A 15 -13.35 -1.87 6.43
C GLU A 15 -12.22 -1.48 7.38
N ILE A 16 -12.04 -0.18 7.66
CA ILE A 16 -11.08 0.28 8.67
C ILE A 16 -11.65 0.04 10.07
N THR A 17 -10.97 -0.79 10.85
CA THR A 17 -11.39 -1.23 12.17
C THR A 17 -11.39 -0.08 13.18
N ASP A 18 -12.16 -0.23 14.26
CA ASP A 18 -12.16 0.71 15.38
C ASP A 18 -10.79 0.80 16.07
N ILE A 19 -10.00 -0.28 16.05
CA ILE A 19 -8.65 -0.33 16.61
C ILE A 19 -7.72 0.59 15.82
N THR A 20 -7.69 0.44 14.50
CA THR A 20 -6.90 1.31 13.61
C THR A 20 -7.33 2.76 13.71
N ARG A 21 -8.65 3.02 13.69
CA ARG A 21 -9.19 4.38 13.83
C ARG A 21 -8.77 5.02 15.14
N GLN A 22 -8.84 4.30 16.25
CA GLN A 22 -8.40 4.81 17.54
C GLN A 22 -6.90 5.11 17.54
N ALA A 23 -6.06 4.19 17.05
CA ALA A 23 -4.61 4.39 17.01
C ALA A 23 -4.20 5.60 16.14
N VAL A 24 -4.90 5.80 15.01
CA VAL A 24 -4.72 6.98 14.16
C VAL A 24 -5.17 8.24 14.90
N ILE A 25 -6.34 8.23 15.54
CA ILE A 25 -6.85 9.39 16.30
C ILE A 25 -5.89 9.76 17.44
N ASP A 26 -5.35 8.76 18.15
CA ASP A 26 -4.35 8.98 19.20
C ASP A 26 -3.08 9.62 18.62
N THR A 27 -2.64 9.17 17.44
CA THR A 27 -1.51 9.79 16.73
C THR A 27 -1.81 11.25 16.36
N LEU A 28 -3.03 11.56 15.91
CA LEU A 28 -3.45 12.90 15.49
C LEU A 28 -3.72 13.88 16.64
N THR A 29 -3.81 13.39 17.88
CA THR A 29 -4.20 14.19 19.05
C THR A 29 -3.11 14.25 20.11
N LEU A 30 -2.36 13.17 20.31
CA LEU A 30 -1.34 13.08 21.37
C LEU A 30 0.06 13.49 20.89
N ASP A 31 0.34 13.34 19.59
CA ASP A 31 1.61 13.78 19.00
C ASP A 31 1.48 15.23 18.52
N ARG A 32 2.27 16.13 19.13
CA ARG A 32 2.26 17.55 18.79
C ARG A 32 2.70 17.82 17.36
N ASP A 33 3.67 17.05 16.87
CA ASP A 33 4.15 17.22 15.51
C ASP A 33 3.12 16.71 14.50
N TYR A 34 2.16 15.86 14.89
CA TYR A 34 1.10 15.34 14.03
C TYR A 34 -0.30 15.88 14.34
N PHE A 35 -0.40 16.90 15.21
CA PHE A 35 -1.69 17.47 15.60
C PHE A 35 -2.51 17.88 14.36
N TRP A 36 -3.75 17.38 14.26
CA TRP A 36 -4.49 17.28 13.00
C TRP A 36 -4.68 18.59 12.23
N VAL A 37 -4.82 19.74 12.89
CA VAL A 37 -4.97 21.05 12.21
C VAL A 37 -3.67 21.61 11.63
N GLY A 38 -2.51 21.09 12.05
CA GLY A 38 -1.20 21.57 11.65
C GLY A 38 -1.03 23.08 11.89
N GLN A 39 -0.73 23.84 10.84
CA GLN A 39 -0.53 25.28 10.87
C GLN A 39 -1.83 26.11 10.75
N LEU A 40 -2.98 25.44 10.59
CA LEU A 40 -4.28 26.11 10.44
C LEU A 40 -5.03 26.14 11.78
N ASP A 41 -6.06 26.98 11.85
CA ASP A 41 -7.11 26.87 12.86
C ASP A 41 -8.18 25.83 12.45
N GLU A 42 -8.98 25.38 13.42
CA GLU A 42 -10.00 24.35 13.25
C GLU A 42 -11.05 24.73 12.21
N VAL A 43 -11.47 26.00 12.15
CA VAL A 43 -12.48 26.47 11.20
C VAL A 43 -11.91 26.43 9.78
N THR A 44 -10.71 26.95 9.56
CA THR A 44 -10.03 26.93 8.26
C THR A 44 -9.70 25.51 7.81
N PHE A 45 -9.32 24.63 8.74
CA PHE A 45 -9.08 23.22 8.43
C PHE A 45 -10.36 22.53 7.97
N LEU A 46 -11.44 22.63 8.76
CA LEU A 46 -12.69 21.89 8.55
C LEU A 46 -13.53 22.44 7.40
N SER A 47 -13.43 23.74 7.10
CA SER A 47 -14.13 24.36 5.95
C SER A 47 -13.68 23.79 4.59
N ALA A 48 -12.51 23.16 4.52
CA ALA A 48 -12.06 22.45 3.32
C ALA A 48 -12.74 21.07 3.14
N LEU A 49 -13.37 20.54 4.19
CA LEU A 49 -13.97 19.21 4.23
C LEU A 49 -15.51 19.25 4.31
N TYR A 50 -16.06 20.33 4.88
CA TYR A 50 -17.48 20.48 5.21
C TYR A 50 -17.92 21.92 4.97
N ASP A 51 -19.18 22.10 4.58
CA ASP A 51 -19.82 23.42 4.63
C ASP A 51 -20.27 23.70 6.07
N LEU A 52 -19.45 24.44 6.81
CA LEU A 52 -19.68 24.69 8.24
C LEU A 52 -20.85 25.63 8.52
N HIS A 53 -21.28 26.42 7.52
CA HIS A 53 -22.44 27.31 7.66
C HIS A 53 -23.78 26.58 7.48
N ASP A 54 -23.76 25.47 6.74
CA ASP A 54 -24.91 24.58 6.58
C ASP A 54 -25.07 23.57 7.74
N LEU A 55 -24.01 23.37 8.54
CA LEU A 55 -24.05 22.49 9.70
C LEU A 55 -24.56 23.23 10.95
N PRO A 56 -25.43 22.61 11.76
CA PRO A 56 -25.97 23.25 12.95
C PRO A 56 -24.89 23.44 14.03
N SER A 57 -25.05 24.50 14.81
CA SER A 57 -24.32 24.67 16.07
C SER A 57 -24.77 23.64 17.12
N THR A 58 -23.83 23.16 17.93
CA THR A 58 -24.12 22.38 19.15
C THR A 58 -24.43 23.28 20.35
N ASP A 59 -24.08 24.56 20.26
CA ASP A 59 -24.44 25.60 21.21
C ASP A 59 -25.49 26.55 20.60
N ARG A 60 -26.68 26.55 21.20
CA ARG A 60 -27.83 27.38 20.79
C ARG A 60 -27.55 28.89 20.73
N ARG A 61 -26.44 29.38 21.28
CA ARG A 61 -26.01 30.78 21.19
C ARG A 61 -25.47 31.15 19.81
N TYR A 62 -25.06 30.17 19.01
CA TYR A 62 -24.49 30.35 17.68
C TYR A 62 -25.40 29.74 16.61
N THR A 63 -25.34 30.29 15.40
CA THR A 63 -26.22 29.90 14.29
C THR A 63 -25.77 28.59 13.64
N ASP A 64 -24.46 28.42 13.46
CA ASP A 64 -23.88 27.36 12.65
C ASP A 64 -22.61 26.79 13.31
N ALA A 65 -22.07 25.70 12.74
CA ALA A 65 -20.87 25.06 13.24
C ALA A 65 -19.64 25.98 13.14
N ALA A 66 -19.56 26.85 12.13
CA ALA A 66 -18.44 27.77 11.99
C ALA A 66 -18.35 28.72 13.20
N GLY A 67 -19.47 29.31 13.61
CA GLY A 67 -19.55 30.21 14.76
C GLY A 67 -19.28 29.50 16.09
N ASP A 68 -19.79 28.27 16.27
CA ASP A 68 -19.59 27.51 17.50
C ASP A 68 -18.13 27.07 17.67
N ILE A 69 -17.50 26.56 16.60
CA ILE A 69 -16.10 26.14 16.60
C ILE A 69 -15.20 27.36 16.82
N HIS A 70 -15.48 28.47 16.14
CA HIS A 70 -14.70 29.70 16.30
C HIS A 70 -14.74 30.20 17.75
N GLN A 71 -15.91 30.20 18.40
CA GLN A 71 -15.97 30.61 19.79
C GLN A 71 -15.18 29.66 20.69
N HIS A 72 -15.44 28.36 20.58
CA HIS A 72 -14.98 27.41 21.58
C HIS A 72 -13.51 27.00 21.40
N CYS A 73 -13.09 26.75 20.16
CA CYS A 73 -11.71 26.34 19.87
C CYS A 73 -10.75 27.53 19.79
N ILE A 74 -11.17 28.64 19.17
CA ILE A 74 -10.26 29.76 18.85
C ILE A 74 -10.30 30.85 19.94
N ASN A 75 -11.48 31.33 20.31
CA ASN A 75 -11.60 32.42 21.29
C ASN A 75 -11.44 31.95 22.74
N ASN A 76 -12.00 30.78 23.08
CA ASN A 76 -12.02 30.29 24.46
C ASN A 76 -10.97 29.21 24.73
N ASN A 77 -10.64 28.40 23.73
CA ASN A 77 -9.83 27.18 23.86
C ASN A 77 -10.35 26.24 24.98
N ASP A 78 -11.66 25.99 24.99
CA ASP A 78 -12.36 25.22 26.04
C ASP A 78 -12.85 23.83 25.58
N TRP A 79 -12.56 23.45 24.33
CA TRP A 79 -12.80 22.10 23.80
C TRP A 79 -11.53 21.25 23.82
N GLY A 80 -11.68 19.95 24.07
CA GLY A 80 -10.54 19.03 24.12
C GLY A 80 -9.90 18.80 22.75
N GLU A 81 -8.60 18.53 22.70
CA GLU A 81 -7.78 18.38 21.48
C GLU A 81 -8.36 17.41 20.43
N GLY A 82 -9.12 16.39 20.86
CA GLY A 82 -9.77 15.40 20.00
C GLY A 82 -11.29 15.58 19.81
N TRP A 83 -11.87 16.74 20.16
CA TRP A 83 -13.33 16.98 20.14
C TRP A 83 -13.97 16.59 18.80
N VAL A 84 -13.29 16.89 17.70
CA VAL A 84 -13.76 16.67 16.33
C VAL A 84 -14.06 15.20 16.01
N PHE A 85 -13.36 14.27 16.68
CA PHE A 85 -13.54 12.84 16.49
C PHE A 85 -14.75 12.27 17.27
N GLY A 86 -15.29 13.04 18.22
CA GLY A 86 -16.54 12.71 18.92
C GLY A 86 -17.76 13.43 18.34
N ASP A 87 -17.57 14.40 17.45
CA ASP A 87 -18.64 15.23 16.93
C ASP A 87 -19.43 14.54 15.81
N THR A 88 -20.73 14.35 16.05
CA THR A 88 -21.66 13.67 15.14
C THR A 88 -21.97 14.46 13.87
N ARG A 89 -21.61 15.75 13.80
CA ARG A 89 -21.73 16.55 12.57
C ARG A 89 -20.74 16.07 11.51
N PHE A 90 -19.57 15.61 11.93
CA PHE A 90 -18.49 15.17 11.04
C PHE A 90 -18.43 13.64 10.89
N ASN A 91 -18.84 12.89 11.94
CA ASN A 91 -18.84 11.43 11.95
C ASN A 91 -17.49 10.82 11.51
N ILE A 92 -16.36 11.45 11.83
CA ILE A 92 -15.03 11.00 11.38
C ILE A 92 -14.71 9.64 11.98
N ARG A 93 -14.98 9.46 13.27
CA ARG A 93 -14.70 8.22 14.00
C ARG A 93 -15.59 7.07 13.57
N THR A 94 -16.92 7.26 13.57
CA THR A 94 -17.92 6.18 13.40
C THR A 94 -18.53 6.09 12.00
N GLY A 95 -18.30 7.10 11.16
CA GLY A 95 -18.84 7.17 9.80
C GLY A 95 -18.04 6.36 8.77
N PRO A 96 -18.35 6.57 7.47
CA PRO A 96 -17.72 5.85 6.37
C PRO A 96 -16.20 6.02 6.32
N ASP A 97 -15.48 5.01 5.82
CA ASP A 97 -14.02 5.06 5.64
C ASP A 97 -13.59 6.21 4.72
N GLU A 98 -14.40 6.56 3.72
CA GLU A 98 -14.12 7.69 2.84
C GLU A 98 -14.06 9.02 3.62
N ALA A 99 -14.95 9.24 4.58
CA ALA A 99 -14.92 10.45 5.40
C ALA A 99 -13.67 10.49 6.30
N PHE A 100 -13.30 9.34 6.85
CA PHE A 100 -12.08 9.19 7.66
C PHE A 100 -10.82 9.44 6.84
N LEU A 101 -10.66 8.77 5.70
CA LEU A 101 -9.49 8.89 4.83
C LEU A 101 -9.36 10.28 4.21
N ARG A 102 -10.48 10.94 3.88
CA ARG A 102 -10.50 12.33 3.41
C ARG A 102 -10.03 13.30 4.50
N PHE A 103 -10.35 13.01 5.77
CA PHE A 103 -9.80 13.78 6.89
C PHE A 103 -8.28 13.58 6.99
N LEU A 104 -7.78 12.33 6.88
CA LEU A 104 -6.35 12.04 6.94
C LEU A 104 -5.55 12.69 5.80
N THR A 105 -6.07 12.70 4.58
CA THR A 105 -5.37 13.40 3.48
C THR A 105 -5.33 14.90 3.68
N ARG A 106 -6.33 15.48 4.34
CA ARG A 106 -6.30 16.88 4.73
C ARG A 106 -5.19 17.17 5.74
N THR A 107 -4.96 16.30 6.74
CA THR A 107 -3.92 16.54 7.78
C THR A 107 -2.49 16.59 7.22
N VAL A 108 -2.26 16.03 6.03
CA VAL A 108 -0.95 16.01 5.34
C VAL A 108 -0.90 16.96 4.13
N HIS A 109 -1.94 17.77 3.92
CA HIS A 109 -1.99 18.70 2.80
C HIS A 109 -0.92 19.80 2.92
N PRO A 110 -0.29 20.28 1.82
CA PRO A 110 0.73 21.34 1.85
C PRO A 110 0.34 22.72 2.40
N LEU A 111 -0.94 22.92 2.73
CA LEU A 111 -1.44 24.12 3.41
C LEU A 111 -1.62 23.90 4.92
N VAL A 112 -1.68 22.64 5.33
CA VAL A 112 -1.81 22.22 6.73
C VAL A 112 -0.44 22.00 7.33
N ARG A 113 0.51 21.48 6.56
CA ARG A 113 1.75 20.93 7.12
C ARG A 113 2.94 21.09 6.19
N ASP A 114 4.11 21.24 6.80
CA ASP A 114 5.40 21.26 6.11
C ASP A 114 5.70 19.90 5.44
N PRO A 115 6.39 19.87 4.29
CA PRO A 115 6.62 18.64 3.52
C PRO A 115 7.33 17.54 4.30
N GLU A 116 8.34 17.87 5.10
CA GLU A 116 9.13 16.91 5.89
C GLU A 116 8.26 16.24 6.97
N ILE A 117 7.44 17.02 7.66
CA ILE A 117 6.52 16.50 8.67
C ILE A 117 5.39 15.71 7.98
N ALA A 118 4.88 16.18 6.84
CA ALA A 118 3.87 15.45 6.07
C ALA A 118 4.37 14.08 5.61
N GLU A 119 5.61 13.99 5.13
CA GLU A 119 6.21 12.72 4.72
C GLU A 119 6.36 11.74 5.90
N SER A 120 6.89 12.20 7.04
CA SER A 120 7.00 11.36 8.24
C SER A 120 5.61 10.93 8.78
N MET A 121 4.63 11.83 8.75
CA MET A 121 3.27 11.54 9.15
C MET A 121 2.61 10.51 8.24
N VAL A 122 2.82 10.58 6.92
CA VAL A 122 2.31 9.59 5.97
C VAL A 122 2.91 8.21 6.24
N ILE A 123 4.22 8.13 6.53
CA ILE A 123 4.87 6.87 6.92
C ILE A 123 4.16 6.29 8.14
N ARG A 124 3.99 7.09 9.20
CA ARG A 124 3.34 6.63 10.43
C ARG A 124 1.88 6.22 10.23
N LEU A 125 1.11 7.00 9.47
CA LEU A 125 -0.29 6.68 9.17
C LEU A 125 -0.39 5.40 8.35
N ASN A 126 0.51 5.17 7.40
CA ASN A 126 0.51 3.95 6.58
C ASN A 126 0.88 2.71 7.38
N GLU A 127 1.74 2.80 8.40
CA GLU A 127 1.96 1.69 9.35
C GLU A 127 0.66 1.26 10.05
N LEU A 128 -0.19 2.23 10.40
CA LEU A 128 -1.46 1.98 11.08
C LEU A 128 -2.57 1.52 10.14
N LEU A 129 -2.62 2.05 8.92
CA LEU A 129 -3.67 1.74 7.94
C LEU A 129 -3.43 0.43 7.16
N ALA A 130 -2.18 0.00 7.04
CA ALA A 130 -1.82 -1.18 6.26
C ALA A 130 -2.54 -2.49 6.68
N PRO A 131 -2.70 -2.81 7.98
CA PRO A 131 -3.46 -3.99 8.41
C PRO A 131 -4.91 -4.01 7.92
N ASP A 132 -5.51 -2.84 7.72
CA ASP A 132 -6.87 -2.70 7.20
C ASP A 132 -6.91 -2.51 5.68
N ASN A 133 -5.79 -2.74 4.99
CA ASN A 133 -5.64 -2.63 3.55
C ASN A 133 -5.88 -1.22 3.00
N TYR A 134 -5.40 -0.19 3.70
CA TYR A 134 -5.41 1.20 3.21
C TYR A 134 -4.03 1.84 3.32
N GLU A 135 -3.79 2.82 2.46
CA GLU A 135 -2.60 3.67 2.52
C GLU A 135 -2.87 5.04 1.89
N LEU A 136 -2.09 6.02 2.31
CA LEU A 136 -1.92 7.32 1.68
C LEU A 136 -0.73 7.25 0.71
N VAL A 137 -0.95 7.65 -0.54
CA VAL A 137 0.03 7.65 -1.62
C VAL A 137 0.17 9.03 -2.23
N ALA A 138 1.37 9.35 -2.71
CA ALA A 138 1.59 10.56 -3.48
C ALA A 138 0.77 10.52 -4.79
N ASP A 139 -0.08 11.52 -4.99
CA ASP A 139 -1.00 11.66 -6.11
C ASP A 139 -0.92 13.08 -6.70
N GLY A 140 0.22 13.35 -7.32
CA GLY A 140 0.50 14.62 -7.97
C GLY A 140 1.17 15.65 -7.05
N THR A 141 1.25 16.87 -7.57
CA THR A 141 1.95 17.98 -6.91
C THR A 141 1.23 19.28 -7.17
N VAL A 142 1.25 20.18 -6.19
CA VAL A 142 0.82 21.57 -6.34
C VAL A 142 1.98 22.49 -5.95
N SER A 143 2.38 23.39 -6.85
CA SER A 143 3.48 24.33 -6.62
C SER A 143 4.79 23.66 -6.13
N GLY A 144 5.10 22.47 -6.64
CA GLY A 144 6.27 21.69 -6.26
C GLY A 144 6.15 20.93 -4.93
N ARG A 145 4.98 20.94 -4.28
CA ARG A 145 4.71 20.20 -3.04
C ARG A 145 3.82 18.99 -3.32
N THR A 146 4.12 17.88 -2.68
CA THR A 146 3.39 16.60 -2.85
C THR A 146 1.95 16.71 -2.35
N LEU A 147 1.01 16.21 -3.15
CA LEU A 147 -0.35 15.93 -2.70
C LEU A 147 -0.47 14.44 -2.38
N TYR A 148 -1.13 14.11 -1.28
CA TYR A 148 -1.41 12.73 -0.91
C TYR A 148 -2.89 12.43 -1.09
N ASN A 149 -3.18 11.23 -1.61
CA ASN A 149 -4.51 10.69 -1.74
C ASN A 149 -4.55 9.29 -1.13
N TRP A 150 -5.73 8.77 -0.75
CA TRP A 150 -5.83 7.41 -0.23
C TRP A 150 -6.11 6.41 -1.33
N ARG A 151 -5.71 5.16 -1.11
CA ARG A 151 -6.21 4.02 -1.88
C ARG A 151 -6.36 2.80 -1.00
N ARG A 152 -7.20 1.87 -1.46
CA ARG A 152 -7.23 0.52 -0.92
C ARG A 152 -6.00 -0.22 -1.45
N ILE A 153 -5.29 -0.87 -0.55
CA ILE A 153 -4.29 -1.87 -0.89
C ILE A 153 -5.08 -3.07 -1.42
N SER A 154 -5.21 -3.13 -2.74
CA SER A 154 -5.81 -4.27 -3.41
C SER A 154 -4.70 -5.19 -3.91
N SER A 155 -4.85 -6.50 -3.72
CA SER A 155 -4.02 -7.55 -4.36
C SER A 155 -4.09 -7.53 -5.91
N PHE A 156 -4.75 -6.53 -6.50
CA PHE A 156 -4.79 -6.26 -7.92
C PHE A 156 -3.66 -5.31 -8.31
N HIS A 157 -2.57 -5.91 -8.77
CA HIS A 157 -1.36 -5.26 -9.27
C HIS A 157 -1.64 -4.59 -10.63
N GLY A 158 -2.21 -3.38 -10.57
CA GLY A 158 -2.38 -2.51 -11.73
C GLY A 158 -1.03 -1.96 -12.24
N ASP A 159 -1.03 -0.75 -12.80
CA ASP A 159 0.19 -0.06 -13.29
C ASP A 159 1.21 0.34 -12.20
N ARG A 160 0.96 0.00 -10.92
CA ARG A 160 1.80 0.38 -9.79
C ARG A 160 2.03 -0.83 -8.85
N PRO A 161 3.27 -1.34 -8.76
CA PRO A 161 3.72 -2.36 -7.80
C PRO A 161 3.40 -2.14 -6.32
N ALA A 162 3.07 -0.93 -5.88
CA ALA A 162 2.87 -0.64 -4.46
C ALA A 162 1.64 -1.29 -3.78
N GLY A 163 0.98 -2.26 -4.43
CA GLY A 163 0.10 -3.24 -3.77
C GLY A 163 0.83 -4.41 -3.12
N LEU A 164 2.17 -4.45 -3.17
CA LEU A 164 2.98 -5.43 -2.45
C LEU A 164 2.78 -5.30 -0.94
N VAL A 165 1.96 -6.18 -0.38
CA VAL A 165 2.01 -6.53 1.04
C VAL A 165 2.75 -7.86 1.10
N LEU A 166 4.04 -7.85 0.73
CA LEU A 166 4.94 -8.77 1.41
C LEU A 166 4.89 -8.35 2.86
N ASP A 167 4.58 -9.24 3.80
CA ASP A 167 4.63 -8.87 5.21
C ASP A 167 6.02 -8.28 5.49
N ARG A 168 6.05 -6.97 5.75
CA ARG A 168 7.24 -6.10 5.60
C ARG A 168 8.17 -6.22 6.81
N ALA A 169 7.92 -7.20 7.68
CA ALA A 169 8.50 -7.28 9.00
C ALA A 169 9.80 -8.09 9.06
N THR A 170 10.04 -9.04 8.16
CA THR A 170 10.96 -10.15 8.49
C THR A 170 12.32 -10.15 7.81
N LEU A 171 12.57 -9.45 6.69
CA LEU A 171 13.88 -9.44 6.03
C LEU A 171 14.80 -8.24 6.35
N ASP A 172 16.08 -8.55 6.55
CA ASP A 172 17.15 -7.65 7.04
C ASP A 172 17.58 -6.55 6.04
N ASP A 173 17.34 -6.71 4.73
CA ASP A 173 17.64 -5.69 3.69
C ASP A 173 16.41 -5.28 2.86
N ARG A 174 15.61 -4.39 3.47
CA ARG A 174 14.45 -3.71 2.87
C ARG A 174 14.81 -2.85 1.66
N THR A 175 16.03 -2.31 1.63
CA THR A 175 16.44 -1.33 0.62
C THR A 175 16.56 -1.94 -0.77
N THR A 176 16.97 -3.20 -0.84
CA THR A 176 17.16 -3.89 -2.12
C THR A 176 15.82 -4.20 -2.80
N LEU A 177 14.84 -4.74 -2.07
CA LEU A 177 13.51 -5.04 -2.61
C LEU A 177 12.78 -3.77 -3.05
N ASP A 178 12.77 -2.74 -2.21
CA ASP A 178 12.16 -1.44 -2.52
C ASP A 178 12.78 -0.82 -3.77
N ARG A 179 14.10 -0.96 -3.95
CA ARG A 179 14.78 -0.48 -5.15
C ARG A 179 14.33 -1.21 -6.40
N HIS A 180 14.11 -2.54 -6.34
CA HIS A 180 13.59 -3.28 -7.49
C HIS A 180 12.15 -2.85 -7.81
N LEU A 181 11.29 -2.69 -6.80
CA LEU A 181 9.90 -2.25 -6.99
C LEU A 181 9.81 -0.85 -7.57
N ARG A 182 10.58 0.11 -7.04
CA ARG A 182 10.66 1.48 -7.59
C ARG A 182 11.14 1.48 -9.05
N ARG A 183 12.09 0.61 -9.39
CA ARG A 183 12.56 0.46 -10.79
C ARG A 183 11.46 -0.11 -11.67
N ILE A 184 10.71 -1.11 -11.22
CA ILE A 184 9.58 -1.67 -11.97
C ILE A 184 8.50 -0.59 -12.16
N GLU A 185 8.14 0.14 -11.10
CA GLU A 185 7.18 1.25 -11.14
C GLU A 185 7.56 2.32 -12.17
N ALA A 186 8.82 2.76 -12.14
CA ALA A 186 9.30 3.80 -13.05
C ALA A 186 9.37 3.34 -14.52
N SER A 187 9.51 2.03 -14.78
CA SER A 187 9.78 1.48 -16.12
C SER A 187 8.60 0.77 -16.77
N ILE A 188 7.60 0.29 -16.02
CA ILE A 188 6.50 -0.53 -16.57
C ILE A 188 5.74 0.14 -17.73
N ALA A 189 5.66 1.48 -17.69
CA ALA A 189 4.96 2.29 -18.67
C ALA A 189 5.84 2.74 -19.85
N THR A 190 7.14 2.92 -19.62
CA THR A 190 8.07 3.69 -20.46
C THR A 190 9.24 2.85 -21.00
N ASP A 191 9.60 1.79 -20.29
CA ASP A 191 10.64 0.82 -20.64
C ASP A 191 10.23 -0.60 -20.16
N PRO A 192 9.31 -1.27 -20.88
CA PRO A 192 8.82 -2.60 -20.50
C PRO A 192 9.91 -3.69 -20.47
N GLU A 193 10.96 -3.55 -21.29
CA GLU A 193 12.09 -4.48 -21.29
C GLU A 193 12.87 -4.40 -19.97
N ALA A 194 13.13 -3.18 -19.48
CA ALA A 194 13.75 -2.96 -18.18
C ALA A 194 12.85 -3.42 -17.02
N ALA A 195 11.54 -3.20 -17.11
CA ALA A 195 10.60 -3.68 -16.10
C ALA A 195 10.63 -5.21 -15.95
N ILE A 196 10.65 -5.95 -17.07
CA ILE A 196 10.75 -7.43 -17.06
C ILE A 196 12.08 -7.86 -16.42
N GLY A 197 13.19 -7.19 -16.75
CA GLY A 197 14.49 -7.45 -16.12
C GLY A 197 14.47 -7.22 -14.61
N ALA A 198 13.90 -6.11 -14.16
CA ALA A 198 13.76 -5.79 -12.75
C ALA A 198 12.85 -6.77 -11.99
N CYS A 199 11.83 -7.35 -12.64
CA CYS A 199 11.01 -8.43 -12.05
C CYS A 199 11.85 -9.69 -11.78
N LYS A 200 12.76 -10.05 -12.69
CA LYS A 200 13.68 -11.18 -12.49
C LYS A 200 14.63 -10.91 -11.32
N GLU A 201 15.20 -9.71 -11.27
CA GLU A 201 16.11 -9.32 -10.19
C GLU A 201 15.40 -9.33 -8.83
N LEU A 202 14.14 -8.85 -8.76
CA LEU A 202 13.33 -8.90 -7.55
C LEU A 202 13.19 -10.33 -7.01
N ILE A 203 12.75 -11.28 -7.84
CA ILE A 203 12.57 -12.68 -7.41
C ILE A 203 13.90 -13.31 -7.00
N GLU A 204 14.97 -13.03 -7.74
CA GLU A 204 16.30 -13.55 -7.41
C GLU A 204 16.77 -13.04 -6.03
N SER A 205 16.56 -11.76 -5.73
CA SER A 205 16.83 -11.20 -4.40
C SER A 205 15.99 -11.89 -3.32
N VAL A 206 14.70 -12.13 -3.56
CA VAL A 206 13.82 -12.83 -2.61
C VAL A 206 14.34 -14.24 -2.33
N PHE A 207 14.67 -15.01 -3.37
CA PHE A 207 15.21 -16.36 -3.20
C PHE A 207 16.52 -16.37 -2.42
N ILE A 208 17.43 -15.46 -2.76
CA ILE A 208 18.73 -15.34 -2.09
C ILE A 208 18.54 -14.97 -0.62
N GLN A 209 17.68 -13.99 -0.32
CA GLN A 209 17.43 -13.56 1.05
C GLN A 209 16.84 -14.67 1.91
N ILE A 210 15.85 -15.42 1.40
CA ILE A 210 15.28 -16.58 2.11
C ILE A 210 16.34 -17.68 2.29
N LEU A 211 17.18 -17.93 1.28
CA LEU A 211 18.24 -18.92 1.40
C LEU A 211 19.33 -18.51 2.39
N ASP A 212 19.73 -17.24 2.40
CA ASP A 212 20.72 -16.72 3.35
C ASP A 212 20.21 -16.83 4.79
N ASP A 213 18.94 -16.46 5.04
CA ASP A 213 18.30 -16.57 6.35
C ASP A 213 18.23 -18.02 6.86
N LEU A 214 17.86 -18.96 5.97
CA LEU A 214 17.72 -20.38 6.32
C LEU A 214 19.05 -21.16 6.29
N GLY A 215 20.19 -20.48 6.05
CA GLY A 215 21.50 -21.14 5.90
C GLY A 215 21.60 -22.08 4.70
N GLY A 216 20.81 -21.82 3.66
CA GLY A 216 20.81 -22.53 2.38
C GLY A 216 22.05 -22.25 1.54
N THR A 217 22.23 -23.05 0.48
CA THR A 217 23.39 -22.92 -0.42
C THR A 217 22.95 -22.63 -1.85
N TYR A 218 23.59 -21.66 -2.49
CA TYR A 218 23.43 -21.33 -3.91
C TYR A 218 24.76 -20.88 -4.51
N LYS A 219 24.84 -20.84 -5.83
CA LYS A 219 25.96 -20.24 -6.58
C LYS A 219 25.52 -18.93 -7.20
N ARG A 220 26.45 -18.01 -7.37
CA ARG A 220 26.22 -16.74 -8.11
C ARG A 220 25.79 -16.94 -9.57
N SER A 221 26.03 -18.12 -10.14
CA SER A 221 25.66 -18.46 -11.52
C SER A 221 24.32 -19.18 -11.63
N ASP A 222 23.66 -19.49 -10.51
CA ASP A 222 22.41 -20.23 -10.53
C ASP A 222 21.29 -19.38 -11.16
N ASP A 223 20.47 -20.02 -11.98
CA ASP A 223 19.33 -19.38 -12.62
C ASP A 223 18.08 -19.43 -11.73
N LEU A 224 17.03 -18.70 -12.13
CA LEU A 224 15.78 -18.65 -11.37
C LEU A 224 15.20 -20.04 -11.03
N PRO A 225 15.12 -21.01 -11.96
CA PRO A 225 14.65 -22.36 -11.65
C PRO A 225 15.50 -23.07 -10.59
N THR A 226 16.82 -22.92 -10.66
CA THR A 226 17.75 -23.53 -9.69
C THR A 226 17.58 -22.91 -8.31
N LEU A 227 17.52 -21.58 -8.23
CA LEU A 227 17.29 -20.84 -6.99
C LEU A 227 15.92 -21.17 -6.38
N TYR A 228 14.86 -21.23 -7.19
CA TYR A 228 13.53 -21.61 -6.72
C TYR A 228 13.51 -23.02 -6.14
N LYS A 229 14.17 -23.98 -6.80
CA LYS A 229 14.25 -25.35 -6.30
C LYS A 229 14.98 -25.42 -4.95
N ALA A 230 16.07 -24.68 -4.80
CA ALA A 230 16.79 -24.58 -3.54
C ALA A 230 15.90 -23.95 -2.45
N THR A 231 15.25 -22.84 -2.77
CA THR A 231 14.34 -22.11 -1.86
C THR A 231 13.16 -22.98 -1.44
N SER A 232 12.48 -23.62 -2.40
CA SER A 232 11.36 -24.53 -2.14
C SER A 232 11.73 -25.72 -1.27
N LYS A 233 12.95 -26.25 -1.45
CA LYS A 233 13.49 -27.31 -0.59
C LYS A 233 13.79 -26.79 0.82
N ALA A 234 14.44 -25.63 0.94
CA ALA A 234 14.70 -24.99 2.24
C ALA A 234 13.40 -24.66 2.97
N LEU A 235 12.37 -24.27 2.21
CA LEU A 235 11.02 -23.94 2.68
C LEU A 235 10.11 -25.16 2.95
N ASP A 236 10.56 -26.38 2.61
CA ASP A 236 9.76 -27.61 2.73
C ASP A 236 8.32 -27.45 2.21
N ILE A 237 8.18 -26.76 1.06
CA ILE A 237 6.86 -26.38 0.52
C ILE A 237 6.02 -27.62 0.18
N ALA A 238 6.67 -28.71 -0.23
CA ALA A 238 6.00 -29.98 -0.53
C ALA A 238 5.41 -30.66 0.72
N GLY A 239 5.94 -30.37 1.92
CA GLY A 239 5.44 -30.87 3.19
C GLY A 239 4.14 -30.21 3.66
N LYS A 240 3.77 -29.05 3.09
CA LYS A 240 2.60 -28.24 3.49
C LYS A 240 1.29 -28.71 2.83
N SER A 241 1.07 -30.03 2.76
CA SER A 241 -0.18 -30.61 2.26
C SER A 241 -1.34 -30.39 3.24
N VAL A 242 -2.59 -30.47 2.77
CA VAL A 242 -3.79 -30.28 3.62
C VAL A 242 -4.07 -31.56 4.39
N GLU A 243 -3.88 -31.52 5.71
CA GLU A 243 -4.08 -32.69 6.58
C GLU A 243 -5.52 -33.23 6.47
N GLY A 244 -5.65 -34.54 6.28
CA GLY A 244 -6.94 -35.22 6.19
C GLY A 244 -7.70 -35.06 4.86
N ASP A 245 -7.20 -34.25 3.91
CA ASP A 245 -7.85 -34.04 2.60
C ASP A 245 -6.88 -34.25 1.42
N ALA A 246 -6.96 -35.43 0.82
CA ALA A 246 -6.13 -35.81 -0.33
C ALA A 246 -6.48 -35.00 -1.60
N ALA A 247 -7.74 -34.59 -1.78
CA ALA A 247 -8.17 -33.84 -2.95
C ALA A 247 -7.66 -32.39 -2.86
N ALA A 248 -7.80 -31.75 -1.70
CA ALA A 248 -7.23 -30.44 -1.43
C ALA A 248 -5.70 -30.47 -1.54
N SER A 249 -5.04 -31.50 -0.98
CA SER A 249 -3.59 -31.69 -1.12
C SER A 249 -3.15 -31.82 -2.58
N SER A 250 -3.90 -32.54 -3.42
CA SER A 250 -3.61 -32.63 -4.85
C SER A 250 -3.77 -31.29 -5.56
N ALA A 251 -4.80 -30.51 -5.22
CA ALA A 251 -5.02 -29.18 -5.77
C ALA A 251 -3.89 -28.20 -5.40
N VAL A 252 -3.49 -28.17 -4.13
CA VAL A 252 -2.34 -27.37 -3.65
C VAL A 252 -1.07 -27.75 -4.39
N ASN A 253 -0.75 -29.05 -4.49
CA ASN A 253 0.40 -29.52 -5.25
C ASN A 253 0.34 -29.15 -6.74
N GLY A 254 -0.86 -29.04 -7.31
CA GLY A 254 -1.07 -28.51 -8.65
C GLY A 254 -0.66 -27.04 -8.77
N LEU A 255 -1.07 -26.20 -7.82
CA LEU A 255 -0.68 -24.79 -7.75
C LEU A 255 0.83 -24.61 -7.56
N LEU A 256 1.46 -25.42 -6.71
CA LEU A 256 2.91 -25.40 -6.50
C LEU A 256 3.69 -25.70 -7.79
N ARG A 257 3.24 -26.70 -8.56
CA ARG A 257 3.81 -26.96 -9.90
C ARG A 257 3.58 -25.80 -10.86
N GLY A 258 2.42 -25.14 -10.77
CA GLY A 258 2.12 -23.92 -11.51
C GLY A 258 3.11 -22.79 -11.20
N LEU A 259 3.40 -22.53 -9.92
CA LEU A 259 4.39 -21.54 -9.50
C LEU A 259 5.78 -21.84 -10.04
N ALA A 260 6.23 -23.10 -9.96
CA ALA A 260 7.50 -23.52 -10.55
C ALA A 260 7.57 -23.23 -12.07
N SER A 261 6.47 -23.49 -12.78
CA SER A 261 6.35 -23.16 -14.20
C SER A 261 6.39 -21.66 -14.46
N SER A 262 5.74 -20.85 -13.62
CA SER A 262 5.77 -19.39 -13.74
C SER A 262 7.18 -18.82 -13.53
N VAL A 263 7.94 -19.35 -12.57
CA VAL A 263 9.35 -18.98 -12.36
C VAL A 263 10.18 -19.26 -13.62
N GLN A 264 10.03 -20.46 -14.20
CA GLN A 264 10.70 -20.84 -15.45
C GLN A 264 10.33 -19.87 -16.58
N SER A 265 9.02 -19.65 -16.80
CA SER A 265 8.53 -18.77 -17.87
C SER A 265 8.99 -17.33 -17.69
N LEU A 266 9.12 -16.83 -16.46
CA LEU A 266 9.64 -15.49 -16.22
C LEU A 266 11.13 -15.37 -16.58
N GLY A 267 11.94 -16.38 -16.23
CA GLY A 267 13.35 -16.44 -16.62
C GLY A 267 13.50 -16.45 -18.15
N GLU A 268 12.68 -17.23 -18.84
CA GLU A 268 12.63 -17.26 -20.30
C GLU A 268 12.17 -15.94 -20.91
N LEU A 269 11.11 -15.34 -20.37
CA LEU A 269 10.57 -14.05 -20.82
C LEU A 269 11.64 -12.97 -20.73
N ARG A 270 12.35 -12.89 -19.61
CA ARG A 270 13.48 -11.98 -19.43
C ARG A 270 14.57 -12.23 -20.46
N ASN A 271 14.93 -13.50 -20.70
CA ASN A 271 15.95 -13.84 -21.68
C ASN A 271 15.54 -13.53 -23.13
N LYS A 272 14.24 -13.59 -23.46
CA LYS A 272 13.73 -13.32 -24.82
C LYS A 272 13.49 -11.84 -25.09
N ILE A 273 12.79 -11.15 -24.19
CA ILE A 273 12.30 -9.78 -24.42
C ILE A 273 12.59 -8.82 -23.24
N GLY A 274 13.15 -9.26 -22.13
CA GLY A 274 13.58 -8.39 -21.01
C GLY A 274 15.06 -8.03 -21.08
N THR A 275 15.55 -7.13 -20.21
CA THR A 275 16.98 -6.79 -20.17
C THR A 275 17.79 -8.00 -19.71
N GLY A 276 18.87 -8.35 -20.42
CA GLY A 276 19.74 -9.43 -19.94
C GLY A 276 21.00 -9.75 -20.71
N HIS A 277 20.97 -9.58 -22.02
CA HIS A 277 22.14 -9.68 -22.89
C HIS A 277 21.98 -8.67 -24.03
N GLY A 278 23.10 -8.21 -24.61
CA GLY A 278 23.05 -7.36 -25.80
C GLY A 278 22.33 -8.08 -26.94
N ARG A 279 21.41 -7.38 -27.62
CA ARG A 279 20.63 -7.92 -28.73
C ARG A 279 20.94 -7.16 -30.03
N GLY A 280 20.91 -7.88 -31.14
CA GLY A 280 21.03 -7.31 -32.48
C GLY A 280 19.73 -6.66 -33.00
N SER A 281 18.63 -6.73 -32.25
CA SER A 281 17.35 -6.15 -32.61
C SER A 281 16.64 -5.58 -31.37
N PRO A 282 15.80 -4.53 -31.51
CA PRO A 282 15.03 -3.97 -30.41
C PRO A 282 14.12 -5.01 -29.75
N SER A 283 13.89 -4.89 -28.45
CA SER A 283 12.93 -5.75 -27.75
C SER A 283 11.49 -5.51 -28.24
N THR A 284 10.72 -6.60 -28.29
CA THR A 284 9.28 -6.58 -28.56
C THR A 284 8.43 -6.51 -27.28
N ALA A 285 9.05 -6.26 -26.12
CA ALA A 285 8.34 -6.11 -24.86
C ALA A 285 7.35 -4.95 -24.90
N ASP A 286 6.18 -5.18 -24.31
CA ASP A 286 5.14 -4.17 -24.16
C ASP A 286 4.69 -4.09 -22.70
N ARG A 287 3.87 -3.08 -22.39
CA ARG A 287 3.35 -2.87 -21.03
C ARG A 287 2.60 -4.09 -20.49
N ARG A 288 1.88 -4.85 -21.34
CA ARG A 288 1.09 -6.00 -20.90
C ARG A 288 2.00 -7.16 -20.50
N HIS A 289 3.09 -7.38 -21.22
CA HIS A 289 4.12 -8.35 -20.86
C HIS A 289 4.82 -7.98 -19.55
N ALA A 290 5.19 -6.70 -19.38
CA ALA A 290 5.80 -6.22 -18.14
C ALA A 290 4.87 -6.35 -16.92
N ARG A 291 3.57 -6.04 -17.09
CA ARG A 291 2.56 -6.27 -16.05
C ARG A 291 2.40 -7.75 -15.72
N LEU A 292 2.37 -8.64 -16.71
CA LEU A 292 2.28 -10.07 -16.47
C LEU A 292 3.51 -10.58 -15.69
N ALA A 293 4.69 -10.10 -16.06
CA ALA A 293 5.94 -10.41 -15.36
C ALA A 293 5.92 -9.94 -13.91
N LEU A 294 5.49 -8.69 -13.67
CA LEU A 294 5.31 -8.12 -12.33
C LEU A 294 4.34 -8.98 -11.51
N ASN A 295 3.14 -9.22 -12.01
CA ASN A 295 2.11 -9.94 -11.25
C ASN A 295 2.55 -11.36 -10.90
N SER A 296 3.27 -12.02 -11.81
CA SER A 296 3.87 -13.32 -11.54
C SER A 296 4.94 -13.24 -10.45
N ALA A 297 5.83 -12.23 -10.53
CA ALA A 297 6.87 -12.02 -9.54
C ALA A 297 6.32 -11.71 -8.16
N VAL A 298 5.27 -10.91 -8.07
CA VAL A 298 4.63 -10.62 -6.79
C VAL A 298 4.00 -11.88 -6.21
N ALA A 299 3.16 -12.58 -6.97
CA ALA A 299 2.47 -13.77 -6.48
C ALA A 299 3.44 -14.85 -5.98
N ILE A 300 4.57 -15.03 -6.67
CA ILE A 300 5.64 -15.94 -6.23
C ILE A 300 6.26 -15.44 -4.93
N SER A 301 6.61 -14.15 -4.85
CA SER A 301 7.29 -13.58 -3.68
C SER A 301 6.40 -13.60 -2.44
N GLU A 302 5.14 -13.17 -2.54
CA GLU A 302 4.17 -13.16 -1.44
C GLU A 302 3.95 -14.56 -0.88
N PHE A 303 3.73 -15.55 -1.75
CA PHE A 303 3.54 -16.93 -1.29
C PHE A 303 4.78 -17.47 -0.55
N LEU A 304 5.98 -17.18 -1.05
CA LEU A 304 7.20 -17.66 -0.38
C LEU A 304 7.46 -16.97 0.94
N PHE A 305 7.11 -15.68 1.07
CA PHE A 305 7.19 -14.98 2.35
C PHE A 305 6.17 -15.47 3.35
N ASP A 306 4.92 -15.71 2.94
CA ASP A 306 3.90 -16.28 3.82
C ASP A 306 4.34 -17.65 4.37
N VAL A 307 4.90 -18.51 3.50
CA VAL A 307 5.46 -19.80 3.93
C VAL A 307 6.69 -19.64 4.84
N TRP A 308 7.49 -18.60 4.62
CA TRP A 308 8.69 -18.35 5.41
C TRP A 308 8.38 -17.76 6.80
N ASP A 309 7.45 -16.81 6.89
CA ASP A 309 7.01 -16.15 8.12
C ASP A 309 6.24 -17.11 9.04
N THR A 310 5.48 -18.04 8.46
CA THR A 310 4.69 -19.04 9.22
C THR A 310 5.48 -20.26 9.69
N ARG A 311 6.81 -20.15 9.82
CA ARG A 311 7.71 -21.23 10.29
C ARG A 311 8.14 -21.05 11.73
#